data_AF-A0A4Y7JQU3-F1
#
_entry.id   AF-A0A4Y7JQU3-F1
#
_cell.length_a   1.000
_cell.length_b   1.000
_cell.length_c   1.000
_cell.angle_alpha   90.00
_cell.angle_beta   90.00
_cell.angle_gamma   90.00
#
_symmetry.space_group_name_H-M   'P 1'
#
loop_
_entity.id
_entity.type
_entity.pdbx_description
1 polymer ?
#
loop_
_entity_poly.entity_id
_entity_poly.type
_entity_poly.pdbx_seq_one_letter_code
_entity_poly.pdbx_strand_id
1 'polypeptide(L)'
;METRSKKQENLLEKFLIKNCNKKRKFKETKQYGFHTFGEPGYPSDFTGTFRQNIRKFIKKSGEEEGVDIEGWPTWCTLLVNEKMKDDDGGRVMVPLYTIEERVKHSKKPFCDQCRSSGWGHHFVSKRRYHLIIPVQDEWHKFPNISLFDQTHLLHGLIHCNGFGHLLSINGFEGGSKFMSGQEIMDLWDRLCTALKVRKISVEDVSKKGSTDLRLLYGVADGRTWFGRWGYKFCRGSFNVTKNSYDTAIRMLSWLKLDKIIEDSGNKDLLRFMLFACKALSGDSKPHSVVKPISEIT
;
A
#
# COMPACT_ATOMS: atom_id res chain seq x y z
N MET A 1 -37.69 -15.98 -5.41
CA MET A 1 -36.51 -15.67 -6.25
C MET A 1 -36.21 -14.20 -6.16
N GLU A 2 -35.30 -13.81 -5.28
CA GLU A 2 -34.82 -12.42 -5.21
C GLU A 2 -33.84 -12.19 -6.37
N THR A 3 -34.09 -11.19 -7.21
CA THR A 3 -33.28 -10.95 -8.41
C THR A 3 -31.85 -10.53 -8.02
N ARG A 4 -30.84 -10.92 -8.82
CA ARG A 4 -29.41 -10.62 -8.58
C ARG A 4 -29.14 -9.12 -8.33
N SER A 5 -29.95 -8.23 -8.94
CA SER A 5 -29.93 -6.78 -8.72
C SER A 5 -30.38 -6.39 -7.31
N LYS A 6 -31.48 -6.95 -6.81
CA LYS A 6 -32.03 -6.66 -5.47
C LYS A 6 -31.09 -7.12 -4.35
N LYS A 7 -30.42 -8.27 -4.53
CA LYS A 7 -29.43 -8.78 -3.57
C LYS A 7 -28.18 -7.90 -3.49
N GLN A 8 -27.70 -7.39 -4.62
CA GLN A 8 -26.56 -6.45 -4.67
C GLN A 8 -26.90 -5.10 -4.05
N GLU A 9 -28.12 -4.59 -4.31
CA GLU A 9 -28.64 -3.40 -3.65
C GLU A 9 -28.65 -3.58 -2.12
N ASN A 10 -29.20 -4.68 -1.61
CA ASN A 10 -29.30 -4.95 -0.17
C ASN A 10 -27.94 -5.05 0.55
N LEU A 11 -26.89 -5.55 -0.12
CA LEU A 11 -25.54 -5.66 0.46
C LEU A 11 -24.78 -4.34 0.50
N LEU A 12 -24.89 -3.55 -0.57
CA LEU A 12 -24.40 -2.17 -0.59
C LEU A 12 -25.11 -1.34 0.47
N GLU A 13 -26.42 -1.55 0.64
CA GLU A 13 -27.23 -0.87 1.65
C GLU A 13 -26.76 -1.27 3.05
N LYS A 14 -26.54 -2.57 3.33
CA LYS A 14 -25.95 -3.05 4.59
C LYS A 14 -24.55 -2.50 4.83
N PHE A 15 -23.68 -2.44 3.81
CA PHE A 15 -22.33 -1.92 3.93
C PHE A 15 -22.32 -0.41 4.24
N LEU A 16 -23.15 0.37 3.53
CA LEU A 16 -23.26 1.82 3.67
C LEU A 16 -24.05 2.24 4.93
N ILE A 17 -25.13 1.53 5.28
CA ILE A 17 -25.89 1.74 6.54
C ILE A 17 -25.01 1.45 7.75
N LYS A 18 -24.13 0.44 7.67
CA LYS A 18 -23.18 0.16 8.76
C LYS A 18 -22.04 1.17 8.86
N ASN A 19 -21.67 1.84 7.76
CA ASN A 19 -20.58 2.82 7.70
C ASN A 19 -20.99 4.26 8.02
N CYS A 20 -22.23 4.63 7.72
CA CYS A 20 -22.65 6.03 7.79
C CYS A 20 -23.81 6.18 8.78
N ASN A 21 -23.64 6.99 9.83
CA ASN A 21 -24.69 7.34 10.81
C ASN A 21 -25.89 8.10 10.21
N LYS A 22 -25.96 8.25 8.89
CA LYS A 22 -27.04 8.95 8.18
C LYS A 22 -27.61 8.03 7.10
N LYS A 23 -28.89 7.68 7.25
CA LYS A 23 -29.76 6.98 6.28
C LYS A 23 -29.93 7.70 4.92
N ARG A 24 -28.98 8.52 4.46
CA ARG A 24 -29.11 9.36 3.26
C ARG A 24 -28.09 8.96 2.19
N LYS A 25 -28.63 8.58 1.03
CA LYS A 25 -28.01 8.44 -0.31
C LYS A 25 -27.50 7.07 -0.78
N PHE A 26 -28.25 6.01 -0.51
CA PHE A 26 -28.04 4.68 -1.10
C PHE A 26 -28.01 4.65 -2.66
N LYS A 27 -28.74 5.54 -3.34
CA LYS A 27 -28.95 5.49 -4.81
C LYS A 27 -27.87 6.19 -5.67
N GLU A 28 -26.92 6.92 -5.07
CA GLU A 28 -25.97 7.77 -5.83
C GLU A 28 -24.49 7.47 -5.54
N THR A 29 -24.18 6.54 -4.63
CA THR A 29 -22.80 6.25 -4.25
C THR A 29 -22.00 5.72 -5.43
N LYS A 30 -20.98 6.47 -5.84
CA LYS A 30 -20.12 6.07 -6.96
C LYS A 30 -19.30 4.83 -6.59
N GLN A 31 -19.26 3.89 -7.50
CA GLN A 31 -18.53 2.63 -7.36
C GLN A 31 -17.51 2.51 -8.48
N TYR A 32 -16.34 1.97 -8.15
CA TYR A 32 -15.27 1.78 -9.13
C TYR A 32 -14.75 0.35 -9.08
N GLY A 33 -14.40 -0.25 -10.22
CA GLY A 33 -13.80 -1.59 -10.24
C GLY A 33 -12.43 -1.58 -9.57
N PHE A 34 -12.19 -2.46 -8.60
CA PHE A 34 -10.93 -2.53 -7.85
C PHE A 34 -9.72 -2.72 -8.78
N HIS A 35 -9.84 -3.58 -9.79
CA HIS A 35 -8.75 -3.90 -10.71
C HIS A 35 -8.55 -2.87 -11.84
N THR A 36 -9.51 -1.97 -12.08
CA THR A 36 -9.43 -0.94 -13.13
C THR A 36 -9.21 0.47 -12.58
N PHE A 37 -9.52 0.71 -11.30
CA PHE A 37 -9.39 2.03 -10.68
C PHE A 37 -7.95 2.58 -10.69
N GLY A 38 -7.74 3.74 -11.30
CA GLY A 38 -6.41 4.35 -11.47
C GLY A 38 -5.70 3.94 -12.77
N GLU A 39 -6.33 3.17 -13.65
CA GLU A 39 -5.87 3.02 -15.03
C GLU A 39 -6.01 4.34 -15.81
N PRO A 40 -5.25 4.53 -16.91
CA PRO A 40 -5.40 5.70 -17.78
C PRO A 40 -6.87 5.92 -18.18
N GLY A 41 -7.36 7.17 -18.07
CA GLY A 41 -8.76 7.49 -18.32
C GLY A 41 -9.76 7.14 -17.20
N TYR A 42 -9.40 6.31 -16.21
CA TYR A 42 -10.34 5.81 -15.21
C TYR A 42 -9.89 6.01 -13.74
N PRO A 43 -10.64 6.74 -12.90
CA PRO A 43 -11.94 7.37 -13.17
C PRO A 43 -11.83 8.64 -14.00
N SER A 44 -10.62 9.17 -14.21
CA SER A 44 -10.33 10.37 -14.98
C SER A 44 -8.86 10.42 -15.35
N ASP A 45 -8.53 11.20 -16.37
CA ASP A 45 -7.14 11.60 -16.57
C ASP A 45 -6.66 12.60 -15.51
N PHE A 46 -5.49 12.30 -14.95
CA PHE A 46 -4.81 13.08 -13.93
C PHE A 46 -3.49 13.60 -14.52
N THR A 47 -3.58 14.72 -15.25
CA THR A 47 -2.47 15.29 -16.02
C THR A 47 -1.65 16.34 -15.26
N GLY A 48 -2.13 16.77 -14.08
CA GLY A 48 -1.48 17.81 -13.28
C GLY A 48 -0.38 17.29 -12.35
N THR A 49 0.06 18.17 -11.45
CA THR A 49 0.91 17.80 -10.32
C THR A 49 0.14 16.95 -9.30
N PHE A 50 0.85 16.19 -8.44
CA PHE A 50 0.22 15.41 -7.36
C PHE A 50 -0.82 16.21 -6.57
N ARG A 51 -0.50 17.44 -6.17
CA ARG A 51 -1.40 18.30 -5.39
C ARG A 51 -2.71 18.62 -6.12
N GLN A 52 -2.66 18.80 -7.43
CA GLN A 52 -3.86 19.04 -8.24
C GLN A 52 -4.64 17.74 -8.42
N ASN A 53 -3.92 16.64 -8.71
CA ASN A 53 -4.52 15.34 -8.98
C ASN A 53 -5.22 14.75 -7.76
N ILE A 54 -4.62 14.81 -6.57
CA ILE A 54 -5.25 14.29 -5.34
C ILE A 54 -6.55 15.03 -5.00
N ARG A 55 -6.60 16.36 -5.23
CA ARG A 55 -7.84 17.13 -5.04
C ARG A 55 -8.90 16.78 -6.06
N LYS A 56 -8.50 16.60 -7.33
CA LYS A 56 -9.39 16.13 -8.40
C LYS A 56 -9.93 14.74 -8.08
N PHE A 57 -9.07 13.85 -7.59
CA PHE A 57 -9.40 12.50 -7.16
C PHE A 57 -10.45 12.52 -6.05
N ILE A 58 -10.18 13.24 -4.94
CA ILE A 58 -11.12 13.37 -3.82
C ILE A 58 -12.47 13.91 -4.31
N LYS A 59 -12.46 15.00 -5.08
CA LYS A 59 -13.70 15.61 -5.59
C LYS A 59 -14.50 14.68 -6.52
N LYS A 60 -13.82 13.86 -7.33
CA LYS A 60 -14.47 13.01 -8.32
C LYS A 60 -14.97 11.70 -7.72
N SER A 61 -14.15 11.09 -6.87
CA SER A 61 -14.28 9.70 -6.45
C SER A 61 -14.54 9.50 -4.96
N GLY A 62 -14.20 10.48 -4.11
CA GLY A 62 -14.45 10.42 -2.68
C GLY A 62 -15.83 10.94 -2.31
N GLU A 63 -16.59 10.14 -1.58
CA GLU A 63 -17.76 10.58 -0.83
C GLU A 63 -17.31 11.11 0.54
N GLU A 64 -17.85 12.24 0.98
CA GLU A 64 -17.44 12.87 2.24
C GLU A 64 -18.04 12.13 3.45
N GLU A 65 -17.18 11.62 4.33
CA GLU A 65 -17.57 10.88 5.54
C GLU A 65 -17.48 11.75 6.81
N GLY A 66 -16.98 12.99 6.68
CA GLY A 66 -16.78 13.91 7.79
C GLY A 66 -15.32 13.98 8.22
N VAL A 67 -15.05 13.76 9.50
CA VAL A 67 -13.69 13.83 10.08
C VAL A 67 -13.31 12.54 10.80
N ASP A 68 -12.02 12.21 10.80
CA ASP A 68 -11.49 11.08 11.58
C ASP A 68 -11.36 11.40 13.08
N ILE A 69 -10.85 10.43 13.85
CA ILE A 69 -10.60 10.57 15.29
C ILE A 69 -9.69 11.75 15.66
N GLU A 70 -8.88 12.23 14.72
CA GLU A 70 -7.97 13.36 14.90
C GLU A 70 -8.56 14.67 14.36
N GLY A 71 -9.79 14.64 13.83
CA GLY A 71 -10.49 15.81 13.28
C GLY A 71 -10.11 16.14 11.83
N TRP A 72 -9.49 15.20 11.10
CA TRP A 72 -9.07 15.41 9.72
C TRP A 72 -10.18 15.08 8.72
N PRO A 73 -10.42 15.95 7.71
CA PRO A 73 -11.36 15.66 6.64
C PRO A 73 -11.09 14.30 5.98
N THR A 74 -12.15 13.50 5.88
CA THR A 74 -12.09 12.11 5.44
C THR A 74 -13.10 11.86 4.33
N TRP A 75 -12.64 11.16 3.30
CA TRP A 75 -13.46 10.73 2.16
C TRP A 75 -13.35 9.23 1.95
N CYS A 76 -14.42 8.58 1.53
CA CYS A 76 -14.45 7.17 1.17
C CYS A 76 -14.61 7.02 -0.35
N THR A 77 -13.72 6.26 -0.98
CA THR A 77 -13.89 5.77 -2.35
C THR A 77 -14.23 4.29 -2.30
N LEU A 78 -15.36 3.89 -2.88
CA LEU A 78 -15.82 2.52 -2.81
C LEU A 78 -15.37 1.70 -4.04
N LEU A 79 -14.58 0.65 -3.79
CA LEU A 79 -14.00 -0.21 -4.81
C LEU A 79 -14.70 -1.58 -4.83
N VAL A 80 -15.15 -2.03 -6.00
CA VAL A 80 -15.80 -3.33 -6.19
C VAL A 80 -14.75 -4.35 -6.61
N ASN A 81 -14.49 -5.36 -5.77
CA ASN A 81 -13.72 -6.52 -6.20
C ASN A 81 -14.68 -7.55 -6.83
N GLU A 82 -14.66 -7.61 -8.16
CA GLU A 82 -15.56 -8.46 -8.95
C GLU A 82 -15.17 -9.94 -8.96
N LYS A 83 -13.91 -10.25 -8.64
CA LYS A 83 -13.37 -11.62 -8.63
C LYS A 83 -13.74 -12.38 -7.38
N MET A 84 -14.05 -11.66 -6.30
CA MET A 84 -14.33 -12.23 -4.99
C MET A 84 -15.80 -12.10 -4.64
N LYS A 85 -16.28 -13.09 -3.88
CA LYS A 85 -17.60 -13.05 -3.28
C LYS A 85 -17.50 -12.99 -1.77
N ASP A 86 -18.42 -12.26 -1.16
CA ASP A 86 -18.60 -12.32 0.29
C ASP A 86 -19.26 -13.64 0.71
N ASP A 87 -19.38 -13.86 2.02
CA ASP A 87 -19.99 -15.08 2.59
C ASP A 87 -21.45 -15.27 2.17
N ASP A 88 -22.14 -14.17 1.82
CA ASP A 88 -23.52 -14.18 1.31
C ASP A 88 -23.58 -14.39 -0.22
N GLY A 89 -22.45 -14.58 -0.91
CA GLY A 89 -22.36 -14.73 -2.36
C GLY A 89 -22.52 -13.43 -3.17
N GLY A 90 -22.44 -12.29 -2.49
CA GLY A 90 -22.43 -10.93 -3.02
C GLY A 90 -21.07 -10.44 -3.50
N ARG A 91 -21.00 -9.23 -4.04
CA ARG A 91 -19.74 -8.62 -4.48
C ARG A 91 -19.01 -8.01 -3.28
N VAL A 92 -17.70 -8.20 -3.20
CA VAL A 92 -16.89 -7.61 -2.13
C VAL A 92 -16.68 -6.11 -2.40
N MET A 93 -17.09 -5.29 -1.44
CA MET A 93 -16.96 -3.83 -1.49
C MET A 93 -15.84 -3.38 -0.57
N VAL A 94 -14.76 -2.87 -1.14
CA VAL A 94 -13.54 -2.46 -0.44
C VAL A 94 -13.54 -0.94 -0.28
N PRO A 95 -13.55 -0.40 0.95
CA PRO A 95 -13.44 1.04 1.17
C PRO A 95 -11.99 1.48 1.09
N LEU A 96 -11.73 2.50 0.26
CA LEU A 96 -10.47 3.24 0.24
C LEU A 96 -10.70 4.63 0.85
N TYR A 97 -10.26 4.79 2.09
CA TYR A 97 -10.33 6.08 2.78
C TYR A 97 -9.18 6.99 2.37
N THR A 98 -9.49 8.25 2.12
CA THR A 98 -8.51 9.32 1.92
C THR A 98 -8.68 10.34 3.04
N ILE A 99 -7.63 10.60 3.79
CA ILE A 99 -7.62 11.54 4.92
C ILE A 99 -6.65 12.68 4.60
N GLU A 100 -7.12 13.93 4.68
CA GLU A 100 -6.26 15.11 4.54
C GLU A 100 -5.79 15.61 5.91
N GLU A 101 -4.57 15.26 6.28
CA GLU A 101 -3.95 15.75 7.51
C GLU A 101 -3.28 17.12 7.29
N ARG A 102 -3.57 18.08 8.18
CA ARG A 102 -2.92 19.40 8.20
C ARG A 102 -1.74 19.39 9.16
N VAL A 103 -0.53 19.43 8.60
CA VAL A 103 0.73 19.29 9.35
C VAL A 103 0.88 20.27 10.50
N LYS A 104 0.41 21.53 10.35
CA LYS A 104 0.46 22.56 11.41
C LYS A 104 -0.29 22.16 12.69
N HIS A 105 -1.36 21.40 12.56
CA HIS A 105 -2.23 21.01 13.66
C HIS A 105 -2.04 19.53 14.05
N SER A 106 -1.07 18.86 13.44
CA SER A 106 -0.73 17.48 13.74
C SER A 106 0.03 17.37 15.05
N LYS A 107 -0.22 16.31 15.81
CA LYS A 107 0.61 15.93 16.96
C LYS A 107 2.04 15.58 16.54
N LYS A 108 2.23 15.14 15.29
CA LYS A 108 3.52 14.78 14.69
C LYS A 108 3.75 15.56 13.39
N PRO A 109 4.14 16.84 13.49
CA PRO A 109 4.31 17.72 12.33
C PRO A 109 5.45 17.25 11.42
N PHE A 110 6.46 16.57 11.97
CA PHE A 110 7.53 15.97 11.18
C PHE A 110 7.16 14.53 10.81
N CYS A 111 7.48 14.15 9.58
CA CYS A 111 7.27 12.79 9.13
C CYS A 111 8.45 11.90 9.56
N ASP A 112 8.18 10.98 10.50
CA ASP A 112 9.16 10.01 10.98
C ASP A 112 9.74 9.17 9.84
N GLN A 113 8.93 8.86 8.82
CA GLN A 113 9.34 8.08 7.66
C GLN A 113 10.30 8.84 6.74
N CYS A 114 10.09 10.15 6.57
CA CYS A 114 11.06 11.02 5.91
C CYS A 114 12.38 11.06 6.69
N ARG A 115 12.33 11.10 8.03
CA ARG A 115 13.53 11.07 8.86
C ARG A 115 14.32 9.77 8.64
N SER A 116 13.66 8.61 8.67
CA SER A 116 14.27 7.30 8.44
C SER A 116 14.83 7.17 7.02
N SER A 117 14.07 7.59 6.02
CA SER A 117 14.43 7.49 4.59
C SER A 117 15.52 8.49 4.16
N GLY A 118 15.93 9.44 5.01
CA GLY A 118 16.88 10.50 4.67
C GLY A 118 16.28 11.63 3.83
N TRP A 119 14.96 11.76 3.87
CA TRP A 119 14.15 12.73 3.12
C TRP A 119 13.78 13.96 3.95
N GLY A 120 14.61 14.32 4.93
CA GLY A 120 14.32 15.44 5.84
C GLY A 120 14.12 16.79 5.13
N HIS A 121 14.73 16.99 3.96
CA HIS A 121 14.49 18.19 3.15
C HIS A 121 13.06 18.27 2.58
N HIS A 122 12.25 17.20 2.68
CA HIS A 122 10.83 17.18 2.28
C HIS A 122 9.85 17.57 3.41
N PHE A 123 10.35 17.98 4.60
CA PHE A 123 9.49 18.39 5.73
C PHE A 123 8.60 19.61 5.47
N VAL A 124 8.84 20.37 4.38
CA VAL A 124 8.17 21.66 4.11
C VAL A 124 6.72 21.51 3.60
N SER A 125 6.14 20.31 3.65
CA SER A 125 4.78 20.07 3.20
C SER A 125 3.74 20.55 4.22
N LYS A 126 2.80 21.41 3.82
CA LYS A 126 1.72 21.91 4.70
C LYS A 126 0.63 20.87 4.98
N ARG A 127 0.53 19.85 4.14
CA ARG A 127 -0.50 18.79 4.19
C ARG A 127 0.11 17.44 3.84
N ARG A 128 -0.48 16.37 4.33
CA ARG A 128 -0.19 15.00 3.89
C ARG A 128 -1.50 14.23 3.76
N TYR A 129 -1.53 13.30 2.83
CA TYR A 129 -2.70 12.52 2.48
C TYR A 129 -2.45 11.08 2.89
N HIS A 130 -3.34 10.51 3.68
CA HIS A 130 -3.32 9.09 4.01
C HIS A 130 -4.33 8.38 3.12
N LEU A 131 -3.90 7.33 2.43
CA LEU A 131 -4.76 6.43 1.67
C LEU A 131 -4.79 5.10 2.41
N ILE A 132 -5.96 4.73 2.93
CA ILE A 132 -6.12 3.63 3.88
C ILE A 132 -7.18 2.65 3.40
N ILE A 133 -6.84 1.37 3.38
CA ILE A 133 -7.81 0.28 3.36
C ILE A 133 -7.69 -0.43 4.72
N PRO A 134 -8.69 -0.31 5.61
CA PRO A 134 -8.69 -0.98 6.90
C PRO A 134 -8.84 -2.49 6.76
N VAL A 135 -8.56 -3.21 7.85
CA VAL A 135 -8.91 -4.64 7.96
C VAL A 135 -10.43 -4.84 7.82
N GLN A 136 -10.87 -5.96 7.24
CA GLN A 136 -12.27 -6.19 6.89
C GLN A 136 -13.25 -5.93 8.02
N ASP A 137 -12.92 -6.39 9.23
CA ASP A 137 -13.81 -6.31 10.39
C ASP A 137 -14.01 -4.87 10.90
N GLU A 138 -13.24 -3.92 10.37
CA GLU A 138 -13.31 -2.50 10.67
C GLU A 138 -13.82 -1.65 9.50
N TRP A 139 -14.16 -2.28 8.36
CA TRP A 139 -14.68 -1.56 7.19
C TRP A 139 -15.88 -0.69 7.49
N HIS A 140 -16.65 -1.05 8.54
CA HIS A 140 -17.85 -0.39 9.05
C HIS A 140 -17.60 0.62 10.19
N LYS A 141 -16.38 0.65 10.75
CA LYS A 141 -16.06 1.42 11.95
C LYS A 141 -15.37 2.75 11.63
N PHE A 142 -15.05 3.00 10.36
CA PHE A 142 -14.44 4.24 9.92
C PHE A 142 -15.45 5.40 10.00
N PRO A 143 -15.06 6.60 10.44
CA PRO A 143 -13.67 7.06 10.56
C PRO A 143 -13.04 6.96 11.97
N ASN A 144 -13.47 6.00 12.80
CA ASN A 144 -12.93 5.81 14.16
C ASN A 144 -11.65 4.95 14.22
N ILE A 145 -10.71 5.13 13.29
CA ILE A 145 -9.50 4.29 13.23
C ILE A 145 -8.26 5.13 13.43
N SER A 146 -7.31 4.59 14.20
CA SER A 146 -6.03 5.24 14.45
C SER A 146 -5.17 5.25 13.20
N LEU A 147 -4.75 6.45 12.78
CA LEU A 147 -3.70 6.60 11.75
C LEU A 147 -2.39 5.90 12.12
N PHE A 148 -2.19 5.52 13.38
CA PHE A 148 -0.99 4.82 13.83
C PHE A 148 -1.15 3.31 13.86
N ASP A 149 -2.32 2.79 13.49
CA ASP A 149 -2.52 1.35 13.44
C ASP A 149 -1.76 0.73 12.25
N GLN A 150 -1.02 -0.34 12.53
CA GLN A 150 -0.26 -1.12 11.55
C GLN A 150 -1.08 -2.28 10.97
N THR A 151 -2.32 -2.48 11.42
CA THR A 151 -3.21 -3.56 10.96
C THR A 151 -3.86 -3.28 9.60
N HIS A 152 -3.79 -2.04 9.10
CA HIS A 152 -4.37 -1.66 7.81
C HIS A 152 -3.91 -2.59 6.67
N LEU A 153 -4.85 -2.98 5.80
CA LEU A 153 -4.56 -3.73 4.57
C LEU A 153 -3.73 -2.92 3.59
N LEU A 154 -4.00 -1.63 3.48
CA LEU A 154 -3.17 -0.68 2.77
C LEU A 154 -3.03 0.58 3.63
N HIS A 155 -1.82 1.08 3.77
CA HIS A 155 -1.61 2.41 4.32
C HIS A 155 -0.51 3.14 3.56
N GLY A 156 -0.92 4.06 2.71
CA GLY A 156 -0.04 4.99 2.03
C GLY A 156 -0.08 6.36 2.68
N LEU A 157 1.06 7.03 2.76
CA LEU A 157 1.21 8.40 3.24
C LEU A 157 1.91 9.24 2.17
N ILE A 158 1.25 10.28 1.64
CA ILE A 158 1.83 11.10 0.56
C ILE A 158 1.78 12.58 0.95
N HIS A 159 2.95 13.22 0.95
CA HIS A 159 3.10 14.64 1.16
C HIS A 159 2.61 15.45 -0.05
N CYS A 160 2.21 16.71 0.16
CA CYS A 160 1.66 17.56 -0.90
C CYS A 160 2.67 17.94 -2.00
N ASN A 161 3.95 17.63 -1.81
CA ASN A 161 5.01 17.79 -2.81
C ASN A 161 5.17 16.53 -3.71
N GLY A 162 4.38 15.47 -3.48
CA GLY A 162 4.38 14.23 -4.25
C GLY A 162 5.37 13.16 -3.76
N PHE A 163 6.07 13.37 -2.65
CA PHE A 163 6.86 12.33 -1.99
C PHE A 163 6.01 11.59 -0.97
N GLY A 164 6.17 10.29 -0.86
CA GLY A 164 5.39 9.51 0.09
C GLY A 164 6.06 8.24 0.56
N HIS A 165 5.32 7.54 1.41
CA HIS A 165 5.74 6.36 2.12
C HIS A 165 4.61 5.35 2.07
N LEU A 166 4.93 4.12 1.66
CA LEU A 166 4.05 2.99 1.84
C LEU A 166 4.36 2.39 3.22
N LEU A 167 3.38 2.46 4.11
CA LEU A 167 3.52 2.09 5.53
C LEU A 167 3.06 0.66 5.79
N SER A 168 2.03 0.20 5.09
CA SER A 168 1.49 -1.15 5.27
C SER A 168 0.91 -1.72 3.97
N ILE A 169 1.18 -3.02 3.75
CA ILE A 169 0.49 -3.90 2.80
C ILE A 169 0.19 -5.23 3.51
N ASN A 170 -1.08 -5.45 3.82
CA ASN A 170 -1.57 -6.69 4.42
C ASN A 170 -2.55 -7.40 3.50
N GLY A 171 -2.04 -8.40 2.76
CA GLY A 171 -2.86 -9.37 2.02
C GLY A 171 -3.37 -10.52 2.88
N PHE A 172 -3.66 -11.67 2.27
CA PHE A 172 -4.14 -12.89 2.98
C PHE A 172 -3.27 -13.27 4.18
N GLU A 173 -1.95 -13.26 4.01
CA GLU A 173 -0.97 -13.54 5.07
C GLU A 173 -0.97 -12.53 6.23
N GLY A 174 -1.55 -11.35 6.01
CA GLY A 174 -1.75 -10.32 7.04
C GLY A 174 -3.18 -10.26 7.58
N GLY A 175 -3.99 -11.30 7.34
CA GLY A 175 -5.36 -11.41 7.85
C GLY A 175 -6.45 -10.93 6.89
N SER A 176 -6.11 -10.53 5.66
CA SER A 176 -7.13 -10.20 4.65
C SER A 176 -7.94 -11.43 4.28
N LYS A 177 -9.27 -11.31 4.16
CA LYS A 177 -10.15 -12.40 3.69
C LYS A 177 -10.35 -12.42 2.19
N PHE A 178 -10.16 -11.28 1.51
CA PHE A 178 -10.62 -11.09 0.12
C PHE A 178 -9.54 -10.60 -0.85
N MET A 179 -8.37 -10.20 -0.36
CA MET A 179 -7.36 -9.58 -1.22
C MET A 179 -5.97 -10.08 -0.87
N SER A 180 -5.23 -10.46 -1.91
CA SER A 180 -3.80 -10.75 -1.81
C SER A 180 -2.98 -9.47 -1.65
N GLY A 181 -1.75 -9.60 -1.15
CA GLY A 181 -0.83 -8.46 -1.05
C GLY A 181 -0.46 -7.92 -2.43
N GLN A 182 -0.44 -8.79 -3.45
CA GLN A 182 -0.18 -8.43 -4.84
C GLN A 182 -1.29 -7.53 -5.39
N GLU A 183 -2.56 -7.89 -5.19
CA GLU A 183 -3.71 -7.08 -5.65
C GLU A 183 -3.74 -5.70 -5.00
N ILE A 184 -3.42 -5.63 -3.70
CA ILE A 184 -3.33 -4.36 -2.97
C ILE A 184 -2.17 -3.51 -3.51
N MET A 185 -1.02 -4.12 -3.79
CA MET A 185 0.11 -3.42 -4.40
C MET A 185 -0.19 -2.93 -5.81
N ASP A 186 -0.88 -3.73 -6.63
CA ASP A 186 -1.29 -3.32 -7.98
C ASP A 186 -2.23 -2.12 -7.94
N LEU A 187 -3.14 -2.06 -6.96
CA LEU A 187 -3.95 -0.88 -6.70
C LEU A 187 -3.11 0.32 -6.27
N TRP A 188 -2.23 0.14 -5.28
CA TRP A 188 -1.35 1.19 -4.80
C TRP A 188 -0.48 1.78 -5.92
N ASP A 189 0.07 0.93 -6.79
CA ASP A 189 0.93 1.34 -7.88
C ASP A 189 0.18 2.14 -8.96
N ARG A 190 -1.03 1.69 -9.31
CA ARG A 190 -1.94 2.42 -10.20
C ARG A 190 -2.31 3.77 -9.61
N LEU A 191 -2.68 3.83 -8.33
CA LEU A 191 -3.00 5.09 -7.65
C LEU A 191 -1.81 6.05 -7.67
N CYS A 192 -0.60 5.58 -7.36
CA CYS A 192 0.58 6.44 -7.37
C CYS A 192 0.91 6.97 -8.77
N THR A 193 0.77 6.11 -9.79
CA THR A 193 0.97 6.47 -11.19
C THR A 193 -0.07 7.48 -11.66
N ALA A 194 -1.35 7.20 -11.42
CA ALA A 194 -2.47 8.08 -11.76
C ALA A 194 -2.30 9.44 -11.08
N LEU A 195 -2.01 9.47 -9.79
CA LEU A 195 -1.89 10.71 -9.04
C LEU A 195 -0.59 11.47 -9.33
N LYS A 196 0.32 10.97 -10.19
CA LYS A 196 1.63 11.57 -10.47
C LYS A 196 2.44 11.81 -9.19
N VAL A 197 2.42 10.81 -8.32
CA VAL A 197 3.34 10.75 -7.18
C VAL A 197 4.76 10.71 -7.73
N ARG A 198 5.69 11.43 -7.10
CA ARG A 198 7.06 11.57 -7.60
C ARG A 198 7.93 10.41 -7.15
N LYS A 199 7.82 10.06 -5.86
CA LYS A 199 8.67 9.04 -5.26
C LYS A 199 7.99 8.45 -4.02
N ILE A 200 7.96 7.12 -3.94
CA ILE A 200 7.51 6.41 -2.75
C ILE A 200 8.68 5.66 -2.15
N SER A 201 8.88 5.80 -0.83
CA SER A 201 9.69 4.85 -0.07
C SER A 201 8.80 3.80 0.58
N VAL A 202 9.32 2.60 0.77
CA VAL A 202 8.70 1.56 1.59
C VAL A 202 9.78 0.98 2.47
N GLU A 203 9.41 0.76 3.72
CA GLU A 203 10.25 0.09 4.69
C GLU A 203 9.82 -1.38 4.73
N ASP A 204 10.72 -2.27 4.29
CA ASP A 204 10.37 -3.69 4.19
C ASP A 204 10.55 -4.39 5.54
N VAL A 205 9.50 -4.29 6.37
CA VAL A 205 9.38 -4.92 7.70
C VAL A 205 8.62 -6.26 7.67
N SER A 206 8.32 -6.79 6.48
CA SER A 206 7.50 -7.99 6.36
C SER A 206 8.19 -9.19 7.01
N LYS A 207 7.53 -9.81 7.98
CA LYS A 207 7.90 -11.11 8.55
C LYS A 207 7.15 -12.28 7.90
N LYS A 208 6.37 -12.02 6.85
CA LYS A 208 5.51 -13.01 6.20
C LYS A 208 6.34 -14.11 5.55
N GLY A 209 6.08 -15.35 5.95
CA GLY A 209 6.71 -16.54 5.37
C GLY A 209 8.17 -16.80 5.79
N SER A 210 8.65 -16.20 6.88
CA SER A 210 10.07 -16.20 7.30
C SER A 210 11.00 -15.48 6.32
N THR A 211 12.24 -15.20 6.78
CA THR A 211 13.29 -14.64 5.92
C THR A 211 13.61 -15.53 4.72
N ASP A 212 13.34 -16.84 4.84
CA ASP A 212 13.66 -17.83 3.81
C ASP A 212 12.77 -17.68 2.58
N LEU A 213 11.46 -17.44 2.76
CA LEU A 213 10.56 -17.21 1.63
C LEU A 213 10.94 -15.93 0.87
N ARG A 214 11.37 -14.89 1.60
CA ARG A 214 11.88 -13.65 1.01
C ARG A 214 13.13 -13.89 0.16
N LEU A 215 14.08 -14.69 0.67
CA LEU A 215 15.25 -15.08 -0.09
C LEU A 215 14.88 -15.91 -1.32
N LEU A 216 13.94 -16.84 -1.16
CA LEU A 216 13.46 -17.70 -2.23
C LEU A 216 12.86 -16.88 -3.39
N TYR A 217 12.11 -15.82 -3.10
CA TYR A 217 11.66 -14.87 -4.12
C TYR A 217 12.84 -14.22 -4.85
N GLY A 218 13.87 -13.79 -4.11
CA GLY A 218 15.10 -13.25 -4.70
C GLY A 218 15.83 -14.23 -5.61
N VAL A 219 15.83 -15.52 -5.26
CA VAL A 219 16.43 -16.60 -6.06
C VAL A 219 15.60 -16.90 -7.30
N ALA A 220 14.28 -17.07 -7.15
CA ALA A 220 13.40 -17.47 -8.23
C ALA A 220 13.15 -16.36 -9.26
N ASP A 221 12.98 -15.11 -8.81
CA ASP A 221 12.58 -13.98 -9.66
C ASP A 221 13.75 -13.02 -9.95
N GLY A 222 14.91 -13.22 -9.31
CA GLY A 222 16.08 -12.35 -9.43
C GLY A 222 15.87 -10.94 -8.88
N ARG A 223 14.78 -10.70 -8.14
CA ARG A 223 14.35 -9.41 -7.60
C ARG A 223 13.70 -9.61 -6.23
N THR A 224 13.66 -8.55 -5.43
CA THR A 224 12.83 -8.56 -4.22
C THR A 224 11.35 -8.51 -4.58
N TRP A 225 10.48 -8.87 -3.63
CA TRP A 225 9.03 -8.80 -3.83
C TRP A 225 8.56 -7.42 -4.30
N PHE A 226 8.99 -6.34 -3.62
CA PHE A 226 8.70 -4.96 -4.06
C PHE A 226 9.40 -4.59 -5.39
N GLY A 227 10.50 -5.24 -5.72
CA GLY A 227 11.23 -5.08 -6.99
C GLY A 227 10.37 -5.38 -8.23
N ARG A 228 9.34 -6.23 -8.09
CA ARG A 228 8.35 -6.48 -9.16
C ARG A 228 7.60 -5.22 -9.60
N TRP A 229 7.38 -4.29 -8.67
CA TRP A 229 6.80 -2.98 -8.94
C TRP A 229 7.86 -1.89 -9.20
N GLY A 230 9.13 -2.25 -9.39
CA GLY A 230 10.21 -1.31 -9.72
C GLY A 230 10.80 -0.56 -8.52
N TYR A 231 10.52 -0.99 -7.28
CA TYR A 231 11.22 -0.47 -6.12
C TYR A 231 12.68 -0.94 -6.12
N LYS A 232 13.59 -0.02 -5.82
CA LYS A 232 15.04 -0.25 -5.80
C LYS A 232 15.62 0.17 -4.46
N PHE A 233 16.83 -0.27 -4.14
CA PHE A 233 17.53 0.15 -2.92
C PHE A 233 17.51 1.68 -2.74
N CYS A 234 17.03 2.15 -1.58
CA CYS A 234 17.09 3.55 -1.18
C CYS A 234 18.19 3.76 -0.14
N ARG A 235 18.01 3.14 1.02
CA ARG A 235 18.89 3.29 2.17
C ARG A 235 18.90 2.00 2.97
N GLY A 236 20.09 1.45 3.14
CA GLY A 236 20.34 0.26 3.94
C GLY A 236 20.33 0.57 5.43
N SER A 237 20.18 -0.49 6.23
CA SER A 237 20.51 -0.46 7.65
C SER A 237 22.02 -0.33 7.86
N PHE A 238 22.46 -0.27 9.12
CA PHE A 238 23.88 -0.03 9.43
C PHE A 238 24.79 -1.05 8.71
N ASN A 239 25.82 -0.55 8.02
CA ASN A 239 26.75 -1.32 7.15
C ASN A 239 26.15 -1.98 5.90
N VAL A 240 24.88 -1.73 5.55
CA VAL A 240 24.31 -2.16 4.26
C VAL A 240 24.44 -1.04 3.24
N THR A 241 25.34 -1.21 2.28
CA THR A 241 25.55 -0.28 1.16
C THR A 241 24.76 -0.72 -0.08
N LYS A 242 24.59 0.19 -1.04
CA LYS A 242 24.00 -0.16 -2.34
C LYS A 242 24.78 -1.29 -3.03
N ASN A 243 26.11 -1.24 -2.99
CA ASN A 243 26.94 -2.28 -3.61
C ASN A 243 26.75 -3.66 -2.96
N SER A 244 26.67 -3.73 -1.63
CA SER A 244 26.38 -4.98 -0.93
C SER A 244 24.97 -5.50 -1.24
N TYR A 245 23.99 -4.61 -1.40
CA TYR A 245 22.63 -4.98 -1.79
C TYR A 245 22.56 -5.52 -3.22
N ASP A 246 23.13 -4.79 -4.19
CA ASP A 246 23.16 -5.19 -5.59
C ASP A 246 23.93 -6.52 -5.77
N THR A 247 25.02 -6.69 -5.01
CA THR A 247 25.77 -7.95 -4.95
C THR A 247 24.91 -9.09 -4.40
N ALA A 248 24.17 -8.87 -3.31
CA ALA A 248 23.29 -9.89 -2.75
C ALA A 248 22.20 -10.33 -3.74
N ILE A 249 21.54 -9.39 -4.43
CA ILE A 249 20.54 -9.70 -5.46
C ILE A 249 21.16 -10.51 -6.60
N ARG A 250 22.32 -10.08 -7.11
CA ARG A 250 23.01 -10.82 -8.19
C ARG A 250 23.36 -12.25 -7.76
N MET A 251 23.89 -12.41 -6.55
CA MET A 251 24.26 -13.73 -6.02
C MET A 251 23.03 -14.64 -5.87
N LEU A 252 21.92 -14.14 -5.31
CA LEU A 252 20.69 -14.92 -5.21
C LEU A 252 20.14 -15.31 -6.59
N SER A 253 20.13 -14.38 -7.55
CA SER A 253 19.62 -14.64 -8.90
C SER A 253 20.40 -15.71 -9.68
N TRP A 254 21.64 -16.01 -9.26
CA TRP A 254 22.51 -17.02 -9.91
C TRP A 254 22.43 -18.39 -9.24
N LEU A 255 21.78 -18.48 -8.08
CA LEU A 255 21.54 -19.75 -7.40
C LEU A 255 20.40 -20.50 -8.10
N LYS A 256 20.63 -21.77 -8.41
CA LYS A 256 19.56 -22.67 -8.87
C LYS A 256 18.90 -23.30 -7.66
N LEU A 257 17.57 -23.42 -7.68
CA LEU A 257 16.80 -24.05 -6.60
C LEU A 257 17.28 -25.47 -6.31
N ASP A 258 17.61 -26.25 -7.33
CA ASP A 258 18.08 -27.64 -7.19
C ASP A 258 19.34 -27.72 -6.32
N LYS A 259 20.27 -26.77 -6.50
CA LYS A 259 21.49 -26.69 -5.68
C LYS A 259 21.22 -26.29 -4.23
N ILE A 260 20.16 -25.53 -3.96
CA ILE A 260 19.79 -25.15 -2.59
C ILE A 260 19.22 -26.37 -1.84
N ILE A 261 18.46 -27.20 -2.54
CA ILE A 261 17.83 -28.40 -1.98
C ILE A 261 18.90 -29.47 -1.70
N GLU A 262 19.81 -29.70 -2.65
CA GLU A 262 20.90 -30.68 -2.52
C GLU A 262 21.91 -30.31 -1.42
N ASP A 263 22.14 -29.01 -1.19
CA ASP A 263 23.27 -28.50 -0.41
C ASP A 263 22.83 -27.85 0.92
N SER A 264 21.63 -28.22 1.43
CA SER A 264 21.01 -27.67 2.64
C SER A 264 21.83 -27.83 3.94
N GLY A 265 22.91 -28.63 3.90
CA GLY A 265 23.91 -28.77 4.98
C GLY A 265 25.22 -27.99 4.78
N ASN A 266 25.40 -27.28 3.67
CA ASN A 266 26.65 -26.60 3.33
C ASN A 266 26.80 -25.28 4.08
N LYS A 267 27.86 -25.18 4.89
CA LYS A 267 28.19 -23.99 5.69
C LYS A 267 28.49 -22.76 4.84
N ASP A 268 29.01 -22.93 3.63
CA ASP A 268 29.26 -21.82 2.71
C ASP A 268 27.96 -21.32 2.08
N LEU A 269 27.09 -22.23 1.62
CA LEU A 269 25.73 -21.87 1.18
C LEU A 269 24.95 -21.15 2.29
N LEU A 270 25.03 -21.64 3.53
CA LEU A 270 24.39 -20.99 4.67
C LEU A 270 24.98 -19.59 4.93
N ARG A 271 26.31 -19.42 4.89
CA ARG A 271 26.96 -18.10 5.00
C ARG A 271 26.54 -17.16 3.87
N PHE A 272 26.38 -17.67 2.65
CA PHE A 272 25.89 -16.89 1.51
C PHE A 272 24.44 -16.42 1.73
N MET A 273 23.55 -17.33 2.14
CA MET A 273 22.17 -16.96 2.46
C MET A 273 22.12 -15.98 3.62
N LEU A 274 22.92 -16.15 4.67
CA LEU A 274 23.01 -15.20 5.78
C LEU A 274 23.50 -13.81 5.36
N PHE A 275 24.49 -13.73 4.47
CA PHE A 275 24.94 -12.45 3.90
C PHE A 275 23.81 -11.77 3.11
N ALA A 276 23.12 -12.53 2.25
CA ALA A 276 22.00 -12.03 1.48
C ALA A 276 20.83 -11.62 2.41
N CYS A 277 20.51 -12.41 3.43
CA CYS A 277 19.57 -12.06 4.50
C CYS A 277 19.96 -10.75 5.16
N LYS A 278 21.23 -10.53 5.50
CA LYS A 278 21.62 -9.29 6.17
C LYS A 278 21.48 -8.07 5.25
N ALA A 279 21.86 -8.21 3.98
CA ALA A 279 21.75 -7.15 2.99
C ALA A 279 20.29 -6.84 2.59
N LEU A 280 19.43 -7.85 2.58
CA LEU A 280 18.03 -7.73 2.16
C LEU A 280 17.06 -7.55 3.33
N SER A 281 17.30 -8.12 4.49
CA SER A 281 16.35 -8.14 5.63
C SER A 281 16.74 -7.13 6.71
N GLY A 282 18.01 -6.73 6.76
CA GLY A 282 18.50 -5.80 7.77
C GLY A 282 18.25 -6.30 9.19
N ASP A 283 18.93 -7.37 9.61
CA ASP A 283 18.79 -8.07 10.92
C ASP A 283 19.06 -7.22 12.18
N SER A 284 19.03 -5.89 12.07
CA SER A 284 19.07 -4.99 13.22
C SER A 284 18.20 -3.74 13.06
N LYS A 285 17.86 -3.32 11.82
CA LYS A 285 16.84 -2.30 11.50
C LYS A 285 16.40 -2.50 10.04
N PRO A 286 15.13 -2.23 9.70
CA PRO A 286 14.65 -2.30 8.33
C PRO A 286 15.40 -1.35 7.38
N HIS A 287 15.39 -1.68 6.09
CA HIS A 287 15.95 -0.85 5.01
C HIS A 287 14.81 -0.31 4.15
N SER A 288 15.02 0.88 3.58
CA SER A 288 14.04 1.49 2.69
C SER A 288 14.38 1.19 1.23
N VAL A 289 13.37 0.85 0.46
CA VAL A 289 13.44 0.83 -1.01
C VAL A 289 12.57 1.95 -1.57
N VAL A 290 12.90 2.41 -2.77
CA VAL A 290 12.34 3.59 -3.40
C VAL A 290 11.91 3.27 -4.82
N LYS A 291 10.75 3.77 -5.20
CA LYS A 291 10.33 3.83 -6.59
C LYS A 291 10.30 5.29 -7.05
N PRO A 292 11.15 5.70 -8.01
CA PRO A 292 10.87 6.91 -8.79
C PRO A 292 9.67 6.59 -9.71
N ILE A 293 8.58 7.33 -9.56
CA ILE A 293 7.42 7.19 -10.44
C ILE A 293 7.55 8.32 -11.46
N SER A 294 8.06 7.94 -12.63
CA SER A 294 8.53 8.76 -13.76
C SER A 294 9.80 9.61 -13.51
N GLU A 295 10.80 9.41 -14.39
CA GLU A 295 11.66 10.50 -14.84
C GLU A 295 10.75 11.45 -15.60
N ILE A 296 10.61 12.66 -15.07
CA ILE A 296 9.95 13.75 -15.80
C ILE A 296 10.89 14.10 -16.94
N THR A 297 10.57 13.64 -18.15
CA THR A 297 10.96 14.34 -19.39
C THR A 297 9.81 15.23 -19.80
#